data_AF-A0A2E0ED67-F1
#
_entry.id   AF-A0A2E0ED67-F1
#
_cell.length_a   1.000
_cell.length_b   1.000
_cell.length_c   1.000
_cell.angle_alpha   90.00
_cell.angle_beta   90.00
_cell.angle_gamma   90.00
#
_symmetry.space_group_name_H-M   'P 1'
#
loop_
_entity.id
_entity.type
_entity.pdbx_description
1 polymer ?
#
loop_
_entity_poly.entity_id
_entity_poly.type
_entity_poly.pdbx_seq_one_letter_code
_entity_poly.pdbx_strand_id
1 'polypeptide(L)'
;MRVAFSGRQRVFLRNIPCLVALTPTMTLGTGSTQRLTRKAGGLTMSAPAKLAHFVLRTSDIDRLASWYCRVLEAKVVHRNKFIAFATFDDEHHRVAFLDRGFDKNPDPESNGVDHIAFTYESLGDLLSTYVRLRQEEILPERTINHGMTTSMYYVDPDGNRIELQVENFKDPQQGLDFMNGPVFEENPIGVLFDADEMAELYASGVPEEQLLQQG
;
A
#
# COMPACT_ATOMS: atom_id res chain seq x y z
N MET A 1 32.86 -43.28 16.46
CA MET A 1 33.28 -41.94 15.99
C MET A 1 32.49 -40.91 16.78
N ARG A 2 33.13 -40.21 17.73
CA ARG A 2 32.57 -39.07 18.49
C ARG A 2 32.75 -37.81 17.64
N VAL A 3 31.80 -36.86 17.65
CA VAL A 3 31.93 -35.46 18.13
C VAL A 3 30.50 -34.90 18.29
N ALA A 4 30.31 -34.08 19.32
CA ALA A 4 29.07 -33.46 19.77
C ALA A 4 29.15 -31.92 19.69
N PHE A 5 27.99 -31.28 19.98
CA PHE A 5 27.76 -29.86 20.35
C PHE A 5 27.85 -28.83 19.20
N SER A 6 27.13 -27.70 19.16
CA SER A 6 26.08 -27.06 19.98
C SER A 6 25.67 -25.77 19.25
N GLY A 7 24.45 -25.24 19.47
CA GLY A 7 24.20 -23.81 19.20
C GLY A 7 22.75 -23.41 19.02
N ARG A 8 21.93 -23.49 20.08
CA ARG A 8 20.67 -22.73 20.14
C ARG A 8 21.02 -21.26 20.43
N GLN A 9 20.83 -20.36 19.46
CA GLN A 9 20.74 -18.93 19.76
C GLN A 9 19.35 -18.63 20.31
N ARG A 10 19.31 -18.19 21.57
CA ARG A 10 18.15 -17.55 22.19
C ARG A 10 18.12 -16.11 21.69
N VAL A 11 17.12 -15.75 20.90
CA VAL A 11 16.81 -14.34 20.65
C VAL A 11 16.13 -13.80 21.91
N PHE A 12 16.78 -12.84 22.55
CA PHE A 12 16.23 -12.08 23.65
C PHE A 12 15.17 -11.12 23.09
N LEU A 13 13.89 -11.40 23.33
CA LEU A 13 12.83 -10.41 23.22
C LEU A 13 13.08 -9.35 24.30
N ARG A 14 13.60 -8.19 23.91
CA ARG A 14 13.63 -7.00 24.75
C ARG A 14 12.22 -6.40 24.76
N ASN A 15 11.58 -6.46 25.92
CA ASN A 15 10.37 -5.71 26.26
C ASN A 15 10.62 -4.21 25.99
N ILE A 16 9.82 -3.61 25.09
CA ILE A 16 9.69 -2.16 24.96
C ILE A 16 8.46 -1.75 25.80
N PRO A 17 8.62 -1.10 26.96
CA PRO A 17 7.48 -0.58 27.69
C PRO A 17 7.06 0.75 27.07
N CYS A 18 5.81 0.81 26.61
CA CYS A 18 5.12 2.05 26.28
C CYS A 18 4.86 2.81 27.59
N LEU A 19 5.49 3.97 27.80
CA LEU A 19 5.34 4.77 29.02
C LEU A 19 4.99 6.24 28.73
N VAL A 20 3.72 6.54 28.99
CA VAL A 20 3.16 7.68 29.74
C VAL A 20 3.61 9.11 29.39
N ALA A 21 2.62 9.90 28.97
CA ALA A 21 2.68 11.35 28.80
C ALA A 21 2.89 12.10 30.13
N LEU A 22 3.79 13.09 30.11
CA LEU A 22 3.94 14.11 31.15
C LEU A 22 3.40 15.44 30.63
N THR A 23 2.42 16.01 31.33
CA THR A 23 1.99 17.40 31.16
C THR A 23 2.83 18.32 32.04
N PRO A 24 2.98 19.60 31.65
CA PRO A 24 3.12 20.64 32.65
C PRO A 24 2.07 21.75 32.49
N THR A 25 1.48 22.11 33.62
CA THR A 25 0.68 23.33 33.85
C THR A 25 1.64 24.51 34.05
N MET A 26 1.34 25.70 33.49
CA MET A 26 1.35 26.99 34.21
C MET A 26 1.13 28.24 33.30
N THR A 27 0.21 29.08 33.81
CA THR A 27 0.11 30.56 33.78
C THR A 27 -0.33 31.32 32.52
N LEU A 28 -1.42 32.10 32.72
CA LEU A 28 -2.02 33.10 31.84
C LEU A 28 -1.20 34.41 31.83
N GLY A 29 -0.92 34.91 30.63
CA GLY A 29 -0.45 36.26 30.37
C GLY A 29 -1.30 36.90 29.27
N THR A 30 -1.89 38.06 29.55
CA THR A 30 -2.76 38.82 28.67
C THR A 30 -1.97 39.52 27.57
N GLY A 31 -2.27 39.21 26.30
CA GLY A 31 -1.71 39.91 25.14
C GLY A 31 -2.42 39.49 23.86
N SER A 32 -3.23 40.39 23.30
CA SER A 32 -3.83 40.25 21.97
C SER A 32 -2.72 40.16 20.93
N THR A 33 -2.53 38.97 20.37
CA THR A 33 -1.87 38.76 19.09
C THR A 33 -2.70 37.71 18.37
N GLN A 34 -3.22 38.07 17.20
CA GLN A 34 -3.87 37.12 16.31
C GLN A 34 -2.87 36.01 16.02
N ARG A 35 -3.08 34.86 16.67
CA ARG A 35 -2.26 33.67 16.52
C ARG A 35 -2.60 33.10 15.17
N LEU A 36 -1.78 33.41 14.16
CA LEU A 36 -1.68 32.62 12.95
C LEU A 36 -1.55 31.16 13.39
N THR A 37 -2.61 30.37 13.20
CA THR A 37 -2.56 28.93 13.39
C THR A 37 -1.71 28.37 12.26
N ARG A 38 -0.38 28.39 12.45
CA ARG A 38 0.47 27.36 11.86
C ARG A 38 -0.14 26.04 12.32
N LYS A 39 -0.78 25.28 11.42
CA LYS A 39 -0.95 23.84 11.61
C LYS A 39 0.46 23.34 11.89
N ALA A 40 0.74 22.97 13.14
CA ALA A 40 2.00 22.38 13.50
C ALA A 40 2.08 21.06 12.71
N GLY A 41 2.97 21.01 11.73
CA GLY A 41 3.30 19.81 10.98
C GLY A 41 4.05 18.83 11.88
N GLY A 42 3.35 18.25 12.85
CA GLY A 42 3.71 16.97 13.40
C GLY A 42 3.24 15.90 12.41
N LEU A 43 4.04 14.85 12.22
CA LEU A 43 3.62 13.64 11.50
C LEU A 43 2.34 13.13 12.18
N THR A 44 1.19 13.32 11.56
CA THR A 44 -0.06 12.80 12.09
C THR A 44 -0.06 11.29 11.86
N MET A 45 -0.33 10.53 12.92
CA MET A 45 -0.53 9.09 12.80
C MET A 45 -1.82 8.87 12.02
N SER A 46 -1.69 8.45 10.76
CA SER A 46 -2.81 8.05 9.92
C SER A 46 -2.85 6.53 9.82
N ALA A 47 -4.03 5.95 10.06
CA ALA A 47 -4.30 4.55 9.75
C ALA A 47 -4.92 4.46 8.36
N PRO A 48 -4.74 3.34 7.63
CA PRO A 48 -5.45 3.14 6.38
C PRO A 48 -6.97 3.17 6.57
N ALA A 49 -7.67 3.66 5.56
CA ALA A 49 -9.13 3.77 5.55
C ALA A 49 -9.82 2.41 5.43
N LYS A 50 -9.31 1.57 4.53
CA LYS A 50 -9.86 0.25 4.22
C LYS A 50 -8.75 -0.71 3.76
N LEU A 51 -8.98 -2.00 3.98
CA LEU A 51 -8.32 -3.04 3.18
C LEU A 51 -8.85 -2.86 1.75
N ALA A 52 -7.97 -2.58 0.79
CA ALA A 52 -8.34 -2.32 -0.59
C ALA A 52 -8.55 -3.65 -1.32
N HIS A 53 -7.47 -4.41 -1.52
CA HIS A 53 -7.49 -5.68 -2.24
C HIS A 53 -6.48 -6.69 -1.70
N PHE A 54 -6.60 -7.92 -2.16
CA PHE A 54 -5.52 -8.89 -2.11
C PHE A 54 -5.32 -9.52 -3.49
N VAL A 55 -4.07 -9.84 -3.80
CA VAL A 55 -3.70 -10.44 -5.08
C VAL A 55 -3.26 -11.87 -4.85
N LEU A 56 -3.72 -12.78 -5.70
CA LEU A 56 -3.38 -14.20 -5.65
C LEU A 56 -2.50 -14.57 -6.83
N ARG A 57 -1.51 -15.41 -6.56
CA ARG A 57 -0.74 -16.10 -7.58
C ARG A 57 -1.53 -17.30 -8.11
N THR A 58 -1.49 -17.52 -9.43
CA THR A 58 -2.08 -18.71 -10.05
C THR A 58 -1.48 -19.01 -11.43
N SER A 59 -1.37 -20.29 -11.78
CA SER A 59 -1.06 -20.74 -13.15
C SER A 59 -2.31 -20.86 -14.04
N ASP A 60 -3.49 -20.59 -13.49
CA ASP A 60 -4.79 -20.70 -14.16
C ASP A 60 -5.71 -19.59 -13.65
N ILE A 61 -5.62 -18.42 -14.30
CA ILE A 61 -6.37 -17.20 -13.95
C ILE A 61 -7.86 -17.45 -14.08
N ASP A 62 -8.30 -18.02 -15.20
CA ASP A 62 -9.73 -18.11 -15.52
C ASP A 62 -10.46 -19.06 -14.57
N ARG A 63 -9.82 -20.19 -14.20
CA ARG A 63 -10.39 -21.11 -13.19
C ARG A 63 -10.50 -20.45 -11.81
N LEU A 64 -9.47 -19.71 -11.38
CA LEU A 64 -9.46 -19.09 -10.05
C LEU A 64 -10.42 -17.90 -9.98
N ALA A 65 -10.41 -17.04 -10.99
CA ALA A 65 -11.34 -15.92 -11.11
C ALA A 65 -12.79 -16.40 -11.12
N SER A 66 -13.11 -17.44 -11.88
CA SER A 66 -14.46 -18.02 -11.90
C SER A 66 -14.93 -18.49 -10.52
N TRP A 67 -14.04 -19.09 -9.73
CA TRP A 67 -14.35 -19.51 -8.37
C TRP A 67 -14.62 -18.32 -7.45
N TYR A 68 -13.73 -17.32 -7.41
CA TYR A 68 -13.86 -16.15 -6.55
C TYR A 68 -15.07 -15.28 -6.92
N CYS A 69 -15.30 -15.06 -8.22
CA CYS A 69 -16.49 -14.36 -8.71
C CYS A 69 -17.79 -15.05 -8.28
N ARG A 70 -17.83 -16.38 -8.29
CA ARG A 70 -19.01 -17.13 -7.83
C ARG A 70 -19.21 -17.05 -6.32
N VAL A 71 -18.13 -17.10 -5.53
CA VAL A 71 -18.20 -17.12 -4.06
C VAL A 71 -18.52 -15.74 -3.49
N LEU A 72 -17.94 -14.69 -4.08
CA LEU A 72 -18.03 -13.32 -3.59
C LEU A 72 -19.09 -12.48 -4.32
N GLU A 73 -19.80 -13.07 -5.27
CA GLU A 73 -20.67 -12.36 -6.22
C GLU A 73 -19.93 -11.22 -6.96
N ALA A 74 -18.65 -11.42 -7.21
CA ALA A 74 -17.79 -10.44 -7.88
C ALA A 74 -17.92 -10.51 -9.40
N LYS A 75 -17.65 -9.38 -10.05
CA LYS A 75 -17.52 -9.24 -11.51
C LYS A 75 -16.06 -9.00 -11.88
N VAL A 76 -15.59 -9.65 -12.94
CA VAL A 76 -14.31 -9.29 -13.56
C VAL A 76 -14.46 -7.94 -14.24
N VAL A 77 -13.59 -6.99 -13.91
CA VAL A 77 -13.61 -5.62 -14.46
C VAL A 77 -12.51 -5.38 -15.48
N HIS A 78 -11.43 -6.16 -15.42
CA HIS A 78 -10.35 -6.14 -16.41
C HIS A 78 -9.67 -7.51 -16.46
N ARG A 79 -9.23 -7.93 -17.65
CA ARG A 79 -8.52 -9.19 -17.88
C ARG A 79 -7.57 -9.03 -19.07
N ASN A 80 -6.27 -9.21 -18.83
CA ASN A 80 -5.25 -9.45 -19.86
C ASN A 80 -4.52 -10.79 -19.66
N LYS A 81 -3.57 -11.14 -20.55
CA LYS A 81 -2.90 -12.46 -20.57
C LYS A 81 -2.34 -12.90 -19.23
N PHE A 82 -1.87 -11.98 -18.40
CA PHE A 82 -1.10 -12.26 -17.18
C PHE A 82 -1.83 -11.87 -15.90
N ILE A 83 -2.90 -11.07 -15.98
CA ILE A 83 -3.64 -10.63 -14.80
C ILE A 83 -5.14 -10.45 -15.07
N ALA A 84 -5.95 -10.74 -14.06
CA ALA A 84 -7.36 -10.39 -14.02
C ALA A 84 -7.72 -9.69 -12.70
N PHE A 85 -8.64 -8.73 -12.76
CA PHE A 85 -9.11 -7.95 -11.63
C PHE A 85 -10.62 -8.14 -11.48
N ALA A 86 -11.07 -8.38 -10.26
CA ALA A 86 -12.48 -8.55 -9.93
C ALA A 86 -12.90 -7.67 -8.75
N THR A 87 -14.13 -7.16 -8.81
CA THR A 87 -14.73 -6.35 -7.73
C THR A 87 -16.14 -6.83 -7.41
N PHE A 88 -16.57 -6.60 -6.17
CA PHE A 88 -17.94 -6.85 -5.69
C PHE A 88 -18.56 -5.61 -5.03
N ASP A 89 -17.87 -4.47 -5.02
CA ASP A 89 -18.38 -3.19 -4.52
C ASP A 89 -17.84 -2.01 -5.36
N ASP A 90 -17.69 -0.84 -4.74
CA ASP A 90 -17.26 0.41 -5.38
C ASP A 90 -15.73 0.50 -5.53
N GLU A 91 -14.96 -0.38 -4.90
CA GLU A 91 -13.51 -0.46 -5.13
C GLU A 91 -13.23 -0.93 -6.56
N HIS A 92 -12.21 -0.37 -7.21
CA HIS A 92 -11.91 -0.74 -8.60
C HIS A 92 -11.64 -2.24 -8.74
N HIS A 93 -11.06 -2.88 -7.71
CA HIS A 93 -10.96 -4.33 -7.57
C HIS A 93 -10.73 -4.72 -6.11
N ARG A 94 -11.27 -5.85 -5.70
CA ARG A 94 -11.09 -6.44 -4.36
C ARG A 94 -10.18 -7.65 -4.38
N VAL A 95 -10.14 -8.34 -5.53
CA VAL A 95 -9.28 -9.50 -5.75
C VAL A 95 -8.63 -9.38 -7.12
N ALA A 96 -7.33 -9.63 -7.21
CA ALA A 96 -6.64 -9.82 -8.49
C ALA A 96 -5.98 -11.20 -8.58
N PHE A 97 -5.83 -11.70 -9.80
CA PHE A 97 -5.30 -13.02 -10.11
C PHE A 97 -4.13 -12.87 -11.06
N LEU A 98 -2.91 -13.09 -10.55
CA LEU A 98 -1.67 -12.85 -11.25
C LEU A 98 -0.99 -14.17 -11.64
N ASP A 99 -0.69 -14.31 -12.92
CA ASP A 99 0.17 -15.38 -13.44
C ASP A 99 1.63 -14.93 -13.48
N ARG A 100 2.46 -15.50 -12.61
CA ARG A 100 3.91 -15.28 -12.57
C ARG A 100 4.69 -16.22 -13.50
N GLY A 101 4.00 -17.04 -14.30
CA GLY A 101 4.61 -18.06 -15.15
C GLY A 101 4.97 -19.33 -14.40
N PHE A 102 4.20 -19.70 -13.37
CA PHE A 102 4.43 -20.95 -12.64
C PHE A 102 4.11 -22.17 -13.51
N ASP A 103 4.76 -23.29 -13.22
CA ASP A 103 4.37 -24.59 -13.76
C ASP A 103 2.93 -24.94 -13.37
N LYS A 104 2.27 -25.80 -14.16
CA LYS A 104 0.91 -26.27 -13.87
C LYS A 104 0.90 -27.00 -12.52
N ASN A 105 -0.03 -26.61 -11.63
CA ASN A 105 -0.17 -27.08 -10.24
C ASN A 105 1.03 -26.73 -9.35
N PRO A 106 1.27 -25.43 -9.08
CA PRO A 106 2.39 -25.04 -8.24
C PRO A 106 2.11 -25.42 -6.77
N ASP A 107 3.19 -25.64 -6.01
CA ASP A 107 3.12 -25.95 -4.58
C ASP A 107 2.28 -24.87 -3.86
N PRO A 108 1.21 -25.23 -3.12
CA PRO A 108 0.38 -24.27 -2.38
C PRO A 108 1.17 -23.31 -1.49
N GLU A 109 2.28 -23.74 -0.90
CA GLU A 109 3.15 -22.87 -0.07
C GLU A 109 3.86 -21.80 -0.91
N SER A 110 4.10 -22.09 -2.19
CA SER A 110 4.70 -21.16 -3.17
C SER A 110 3.65 -20.36 -3.96
N ASN A 111 2.39 -20.78 -3.90
CA ASN A 111 1.29 -20.30 -4.72
C ASN A 111 0.08 -19.90 -3.85
N GLY A 112 0.18 -18.70 -3.27
CA GLY A 112 -0.81 -18.09 -2.41
C GLY A 112 -0.95 -16.60 -2.68
N VAL A 113 -1.10 -15.81 -1.62
CA VAL A 113 -1.18 -14.35 -1.72
C VAL A 113 0.15 -13.79 -2.29
N ASP A 114 0.05 -12.92 -3.30
CA ASP A 114 1.16 -12.11 -3.81
C ASP A 114 1.38 -10.91 -2.88
N HIS A 115 0.33 -10.12 -2.63
CA HIS A 115 0.32 -9.03 -1.67
C HIS A 115 -1.10 -8.71 -1.17
N ILE A 116 -1.16 -7.97 -0.05
CA ILE A 116 -2.39 -7.38 0.50
C ILE A 116 -2.22 -5.87 0.51
N ALA A 117 -3.24 -5.15 0.07
CA ALA A 117 -3.22 -3.70 -0.05
C ALA A 117 -4.14 -3.00 0.95
N PHE A 118 -3.66 -1.88 1.45
CA PHE A 118 -4.40 -0.95 2.29
C PHE A 118 -4.35 0.44 1.66
N THR A 119 -5.50 1.11 1.58
CA THR A 119 -5.57 2.45 0.99
C THR A 119 -5.79 3.52 2.05
N TYR A 120 -5.15 4.66 1.86
CA TYR A 120 -5.26 5.86 2.68
C TYR A 120 -6.29 6.84 2.10
N GLU A 121 -6.84 7.71 2.95
CA GLU A 121 -7.83 8.72 2.54
C GLU A 121 -7.24 9.80 1.60
N SER A 122 -5.94 10.08 1.70
CA SER A 122 -5.28 11.13 0.93
C SER A 122 -3.81 10.82 0.67
N LEU A 123 -3.24 11.46 -0.36
CA LEU A 123 -1.80 11.38 -0.61
C LEU A 123 -1.00 11.89 0.59
N GLY A 124 -1.50 12.91 1.28
CA GLY A 124 -0.88 13.43 2.50
C GLY A 124 -0.79 12.40 3.62
N ASP A 125 -1.80 11.55 3.80
CA ASP A 125 -1.78 10.48 4.80
C ASP A 125 -0.79 9.36 4.42
N LEU A 126 -0.72 9.02 3.13
CA LEU A 126 0.26 8.06 2.63
C LEU A 126 1.70 8.58 2.79
N LEU A 127 1.97 9.82 2.38
CA LEU A 127 3.31 10.42 2.46
C LEU A 127 3.73 10.71 3.90
N SER A 128 2.82 11.15 4.78
CA SER A 128 3.13 11.31 6.20
C SER A 128 3.44 9.97 6.86
N THR A 129 2.74 8.90 6.47
CA THR A 129 3.07 7.52 6.87
C THR A 129 4.45 7.12 6.37
N TYR A 130 4.77 7.35 5.09
CA TYR A 130 6.08 7.07 4.52
C TYR A 130 7.20 7.77 5.29
N VAL A 131 7.10 9.09 5.51
CA VAL A 131 8.12 9.86 6.22
C VAL A 131 8.33 9.33 7.65
N ARG A 132 7.25 8.95 8.34
CA ARG A 132 7.34 8.34 9.66
C ARG A 132 8.05 6.97 9.61
N LEU A 133 7.63 6.07 8.73
CA LEU A 133 8.22 4.73 8.59
C LEU A 133 9.70 4.80 8.17
N ARG A 134 10.06 5.73 7.29
CA ARG A 134 11.44 6.00 6.89
C ARG A 134 12.34 6.33 8.07
N GLN A 135 11.85 7.12 9.04
CA GLN A 135 12.61 7.44 10.27
C GLN A 135 12.85 6.22 11.17
N GLU A 136 12.04 5.19 11.01
CA GLU A 136 12.15 3.89 11.69
C GLU A 136 12.91 2.85 10.84
N GLU A 137 13.52 3.27 9.72
CA GLU A 137 14.22 2.40 8.75
C GLU A 137 13.31 1.34 8.10
N ILE A 138 12.00 1.57 8.11
CA ILE A 138 11.00 0.76 7.39
C ILE A 138 10.77 1.41 6.04
N LEU A 139 11.45 0.91 5.01
CA LEU A 139 11.42 1.45 3.65
C LEU A 139 10.61 0.55 2.71
N PRO A 140 9.92 1.11 1.70
CA PRO A 140 9.34 0.30 0.66
C PRO A 140 10.44 -0.36 -0.19
N GLU A 141 10.23 -1.62 -0.58
CA GLU A 141 11.04 -2.32 -1.58
C GLU A 141 10.81 -1.74 -2.99
N ARG A 142 9.60 -1.20 -3.23
CA ARG A 142 9.22 -0.64 -4.52
C ARG A 142 8.11 0.39 -4.39
N THR A 143 8.16 1.40 -5.24
CA THR A 143 7.17 2.47 -5.36
C THR A 143 6.72 2.59 -6.80
N ILE A 144 5.41 2.58 -7.03
CA ILE A 144 4.81 2.55 -8.36
C ILE A 144 3.57 3.43 -8.37
N ASN A 145 3.43 4.28 -9.39
CA ASN A 145 2.16 4.87 -9.78
C ASN A 145 1.54 4.02 -10.90
N HIS A 146 0.50 3.26 -10.57
CA HIS A 146 -0.27 2.40 -11.49
C HIS A 146 -1.24 3.20 -12.38
N GLY A 147 -1.34 4.50 -12.15
CA GLY A 147 -2.22 5.43 -12.86
C GLY A 147 -3.57 5.59 -12.17
N MET A 148 -4.22 4.49 -11.77
CA MET A 148 -5.40 4.55 -10.90
C MET A 148 -5.03 4.66 -9.41
N THR A 149 -3.86 4.16 -9.01
CA THR A 149 -3.36 4.23 -7.63
C THR A 149 -1.89 4.61 -7.58
N THR A 150 -1.50 5.24 -6.47
CA THR A 150 -0.10 5.51 -6.11
C THR A 150 0.28 4.62 -4.94
N SER A 151 1.23 3.71 -5.15
CA SER A 151 1.48 2.56 -4.28
C SER A 151 2.92 2.45 -3.80
N MET A 152 3.09 2.04 -2.55
CA MET A 152 4.36 1.71 -1.91
C MET A 152 4.33 0.30 -1.34
N TYR A 153 5.20 -0.59 -1.81
CA TYR A 153 5.26 -1.99 -1.42
C TYR A 153 6.33 -2.21 -0.36
N TYR A 154 5.93 -2.76 0.78
CA TYR A 154 6.77 -3.16 1.90
C TYR A 154 6.83 -4.68 2.02
N VAL A 155 7.89 -5.16 2.67
CA VAL A 155 8.02 -6.56 3.07
C VAL A 155 8.02 -6.59 4.59
N ASP A 156 7.09 -7.35 5.17
CA ASP A 156 7.02 -7.52 6.61
C ASP A 156 8.15 -8.46 7.13
N PRO A 157 8.33 -8.60 8.45
CA PRO A 157 9.41 -9.43 9.00
C PRO A 157 9.36 -10.92 8.62
N ASP A 158 8.20 -11.43 8.19
CA ASP A 158 8.00 -12.82 7.79
C ASP A 158 8.04 -13.00 6.25
N GLY A 159 8.28 -11.91 5.50
CA GLY A 159 8.40 -11.92 4.05
C GLY A 159 7.09 -11.68 3.30
N ASN A 160 5.99 -11.35 3.99
CA ASN A 160 4.72 -11.03 3.33
C ASN A 160 4.83 -9.64 2.70
N ARG A 161 4.27 -9.51 1.49
CA ARG A 161 4.23 -8.21 0.80
C ARG A 161 2.97 -7.44 1.17
N ILE A 162 3.18 -6.19 1.57
CA ILE A 162 2.14 -5.26 1.96
C ILE A 162 2.21 -4.06 1.03
N GLU A 163 1.08 -3.69 0.45
CA GLU A 163 0.94 -2.49 -0.35
C GLU A 163 0.22 -1.41 0.47
N LEU A 164 0.83 -0.23 0.57
CA LEU A 164 0.17 0.97 1.07
C LEU A 164 -0.07 1.89 -0.11
N GLN A 165 -1.33 2.26 -0.36
CA GLN A 165 -1.70 3.06 -1.52
C GLN A 165 -2.58 4.25 -1.20
N VAL A 166 -2.84 5.06 -2.21
CA VAL A 166 -3.96 6.00 -2.29
C VAL A 166 -4.60 5.91 -3.68
N GLU A 167 -5.90 6.17 -3.78
CA GLU A 167 -6.60 6.34 -5.05
C GLU A 167 -6.17 7.64 -5.75
N ASN A 168 -5.83 7.57 -7.03
CA ASN A 168 -5.51 8.76 -7.82
C ASN A 168 -6.78 9.47 -8.33
N PHE A 169 -7.92 8.77 -8.32
CA PHE A 169 -9.22 9.29 -8.77
C PHE A 169 -10.22 9.37 -7.62
N LYS A 170 -10.94 10.50 -7.50
CA LYS A 170 -12.01 10.66 -6.50
C LYS A 170 -13.28 9.90 -6.86
N ASP A 171 -13.55 9.76 -8.16
CA ASP A 171 -14.66 8.97 -8.68
C ASP A 171 -14.15 7.58 -9.07
N PRO A 172 -14.64 6.50 -8.42
CA PRO A 172 -14.22 5.13 -8.76
C PRO A 172 -14.45 4.76 -10.23
N GLN A 173 -15.46 5.33 -10.89
CA GLN A 173 -15.71 5.08 -12.30
C GLN A 173 -14.56 5.59 -13.17
N GLN A 174 -13.90 6.69 -12.81
CA GLN A 174 -12.73 7.18 -13.53
C GLN A 174 -11.53 6.24 -13.41
N GLY A 175 -11.36 5.59 -12.26
CA GLY A 175 -10.35 4.54 -12.08
C GLY A 175 -10.62 3.33 -12.97
N LEU A 176 -11.88 2.88 -13.04
CA LEU A 176 -12.30 1.80 -13.95
C LEU A 176 -12.13 2.19 -15.43
N ASP A 177 -12.47 3.42 -15.80
CA ASP A 177 -12.30 3.92 -17.15
C ASP A 177 -10.81 3.98 -17.54
N PHE A 178 -9.94 4.41 -16.60
CA PHE A 178 -8.50 4.38 -16.78
C PHE A 178 -7.97 2.95 -17.00
N MET A 179 -8.41 1.98 -16.18
CA MET A 179 -8.05 0.56 -16.34
C MET A 179 -8.46 -0.05 -17.68
N ASN A 180 -9.50 0.50 -18.32
CA ASN A 180 -9.95 0.07 -19.65
C ASN A 180 -9.40 0.95 -20.78
N GLY A 181 -8.55 1.92 -20.45
CA GLY A 181 -7.94 2.85 -21.38
C GLY A 181 -6.61 2.37 -21.97
N PRO A 182 -6.11 3.05 -23.02
CA PRO A 182 -4.91 2.63 -23.74
C PRO A 182 -3.63 2.75 -22.90
N VAL A 183 -3.56 3.69 -21.95
CA VAL A 183 -2.39 3.87 -21.06
C VAL A 183 -2.18 2.63 -20.20
N PHE A 184 -3.27 2.13 -19.59
CA PHE A 184 -3.20 0.94 -18.75
C PHE A 184 -3.00 -0.34 -19.57
N GLU A 185 -3.58 -0.43 -20.78
CA GLU A 185 -3.33 -1.55 -21.69
C GLU A 185 -1.85 -1.65 -22.10
N GLU A 186 -1.21 -0.50 -22.35
CA GLU A 186 0.21 -0.44 -22.72
C GLU A 186 1.14 -0.80 -21.55
N ASN A 187 0.86 -0.27 -20.35
CA ASN A 187 1.66 -0.53 -19.17
C ASN A 187 0.78 -0.77 -17.92
N PRO A 188 0.27 -2.00 -17.73
CA PRO A 188 -0.59 -2.33 -16.58
C PRO A 188 0.19 -2.43 -15.26
N ILE A 189 1.52 -2.31 -15.30
CA ILE A 189 2.39 -2.32 -14.12
C ILE A 189 2.62 -0.91 -13.58
N GLY A 190 2.44 0.13 -14.39
CA GLY A 190 2.69 1.51 -13.97
C GLY A 190 4.15 1.97 -14.04
N VAL A 191 4.39 3.15 -13.49
CA VAL A 191 5.68 3.87 -13.57
C VAL A 191 6.29 3.99 -12.18
N LEU A 192 7.60 3.78 -12.06
CA LEU A 192 8.31 3.97 -10.79
C LEU A 192 8.37 5.45 -10.42
N PHE A 193 8.26 5.75 -9.13
CA PHE A 193 8.47 7.10 -8.60
C PHE A 193 9.42 7.08 -7.40
N ASP A 194 10.11 8.18 -7.14
CA ASP A 194 10.92 8.34 -5.93
C ASP A 194 10.05 8.89 -4.79
N ALA A 195 9.95 8.16 -3.69
CA ALA A 195 9.10 8.53 -2.56
C ALA A 195 9.64 9.70 -1.75
N ASP A 196 10.96 9.89 -1.72
CA ASP A 196 11.58 11.04 -1.07
C ASP A 196 11.29 12.30 -1.89
N GLU A 197 11.49 12.25 -3.22
CA GLU A 197 11.18 13.36 -4.12
C GLU A 197 9.69 13.74 -4.03
N MET A 198 8.78 12.76 -4.09
CA MET A 198 7.35 13.03 -4.00
C MET A 198 6.95 13.64 -2.65
N ALA A 199 7.54 13.16 -1.54
CA ALA A 199 7.31 13.72 -0.21
C ALA A 199 7.83 15.17 -0.10
N GLU A 200 8.99 15.47 -0.69
CA GLU A 200 9.55 16.82 -0.75
C GLU A 200 8.68 17.77 -1.58
N LEU A 201 8.24 17.34 -2.77
CA LEU A 201 7.34 18.12 -3.62
C LEU A 201 6.01 18.40 -2.91
N TYR A 202 5.42 17.40 -2.27
CA TYR A 202 4.20 17.57 -1.47
C TYR A 202 4.41 18.58 -0.32
N ALA A 203 5.51 18.43 0.43
CA ALA A 203 5.84 19.36 1.52
C ALA A 203 6.12 20.80 1.04
N SER A 204 6.57 20.96 -0.21
CA SER A 204 6.78 22.27 -0.85
C SER A 204 5.47 22.93 -1.32
N GLY A 205 4.35 22.21 -1.28
CA GLY A 205 3.02 22.71 -1.63
C GLY A 205 2.62 22.46 -3.09
N VAL A 206 3.27 21.52 -3.79
CA VAL A 206 2.79 21.06 -5.10
C VAL A 206 1.39 20.44 -4.92
N PRO A 207 0.40 20.81 -5.76
CA PRO A 207 -0.94 20.25 -5.65
C PRO A 207 -0.95 18.72 -5.79
N GLU A 208 -1.73 18.07 -4.93
CA GLU A 208 -1.87 16.60 -4.91
C GLU A 208 -2.31 16.05 -6.26
N GLU A 209 -3.20 16.74 -6.97
CA GLU A 209 -3.68 16.33 -8.30
C GLU A 209 -2.56 16.28 -9.36
N GLN A 210 -1.46 17.01 -9.15
CA GLN A 210 -0.29 16.94 -10.05
C GLN A 210 0.62 15.77 -9.69
N LEU A 211 0.75 15.44 -8.41
CA LEU A 211 1.61 14.35 -7.93
C LEU A 211 1.01 12.97 -8.20
N LEU A 212 -0.32 12.87 -8.21
CA LEU A 212 -1.05 11.61 -8.49
C LEU A 212 -1.08 11.25 -9.97
N GLN A 213 -0.79 12.19 -10.88
CA GLN A 213 -0.78 11.90 -12.31
C GLN A 213 0.37 10.93 -12.65
N GLN A 214 0.05 9.91 -13.42
CA GLN A 214 1.07 9.04 -14.02
C GLN A 214 1.84 9.88 -15.05
N GLY A 215 3.16 9.97 -14.86
CA GLY A 215 4.06 10.76 -15.71
C GLY A 215 4.15 10.25 -17.15
#